data_AF-A0A7S1K1B3-F1
#
_entry.id   AF-A0A7S1K1B3-F1
#
_cell.length_a   1.000
_cell.length_b   1.000
_cell.length_c   1.000
_cell.angle_alpha   90.00
_cell.angle_beta   90.00
_cell.angle_gamma   90.00
#
_symmetry.space_group_name_H-M   'P 1'
#
loop_
_entity.id
_entity.type
_entity.pdbx_description
1 polymer ?
#
loop_
_entity_poly.entity_id
_entity_poly.type
_entity_poly.pdbx_seq_one_letter_code
_entity_poly.pdbx_strand_id
1 'polypeptide(L)'
;AYRLCEYVGLPASKVLLHWATEKIRHTLELTDDQLCKEIVRRFHGCPNISYSAVASVAANAARPNLACMLLEHEIKSQAQVRMLLKLAETRLATDKAGARGDP
;
A
#
# COMPACT_ATOMS: atom_id res chain seq x y z
N ALA A 1 -0.46 18.73 21.78
CA ALA A 1 0.21 18.81 20.46
C ALA A 1 -0.43 17.79 19.49
N TYR A 2 -1.71 17.99 19.12
CA TYR A 2 -2.55 16.96 18.47
C TYR A 2 -3.39 17.49 17.29
N ARG A 3 -3.14 18.69 16.73
CA ARG A 3 -4.05 19.28 15.72
C ARG A 3 -3.39 20.14 14.64
N LEU A 4 -2.30 19.68 14.02
CA LEU A 4 -1.61 20.43 12.94
C LEU A 4 -1.25 19.60 11.69
N CYS A 5 -1.89 18.44 11.49
CA CYS A 5 -1.69 17.62 10.29
C CYS A 5 -3.00 17.29 9.56
N GLU A 6 -4.09 18.00 9.85
CA GLU A 6 -5.13 18.19 8.86
C GLU A 6 -4.69 19.40 8.02
N TYR A 7 -4.64 19.27 6.70
CA TYR A 7 -4.44 20.38 5.76
C TYR A 7 -3.02 20.92 5.52
N VAL A 8 -2.08 20.04 5.15
CA VAL A 8 -1.06 20.45 4.17
C VAL A 8 -1.23 19.55 2.96
N GLY A 9 -1.75 20.10 1.87
CA GLY A 9 -1.98 19.43 0.57
C GLY A 9 -0.70 18.98 -0.15
N LEU A 10 0.33 18.58 0.60
CA LEU A 10 1.41 17.75 0.11
C LEU A 10 0.88 16.32 0.12
N PRO A 11 0.67 15.70 -1.05
CA PRO A 11 0.23 14.32 -1.07
C PRO A 11 1.33 13.50 -0.39
N ALA A 12 1.04 12.93 0.79
CA ALA A 12 1.98 12.12 1.56
C ALA A 12 2.59 11.00 0.70
N SER A 13 1.86 10.59 -0.35
CA SER A 13 2.34 9.72 -1.42
C SER A 13 3.57 10.25 -2.15
N LYS A 14 3.68 11.54 -2.49
CA LYS A 14 4.87 12.11 -3.16
C LYS A 14 6.09 12.14 -2.23
N VAL A 15 5.90 12.48 -0.96
CA VAL A 15 7.00 12.51 0.01
C VAL A 15 7.55 11.10 0.23
N LEU A 16 6.66 10.12 0.39
CA LEU A 16 7.03 8.72 0.55
C LEU A 16 7.63 8.11 -0.74
N LEU A 17 7.13 8.49 -1.91
CA LEU A 17 7.69 8.09 -3.20
C LEU A 17 9.12 8.63 -3.38
N HIS A 18 9.33 9.91 -3.07
CA HIS A 18 10.65 10.53 -3.15
C HIS A 18 11.61 9.89 -2.14
N TRP A 19 11.17 9.71 -0.89
CA TRP A 19 11.95 9.00 0.12
C TRP A 19 12.32 7.58 -0.32
N ALA A 20 11.37 6.81 -0.87
CA ALA A 20 11.63 5.45 -1.35
C ALA A 20 12.62 5.45 -2.53
N THR A 21 12.48 6.41 -3.45
CA THR A 21 13.39 6.60 -4.59
C THR A 21 14.81 6.89 -4.13
N GLU A 22 14.98 7.86 -3.23
CA GLU A 22 16.27 8.20 -2.64
C GLU A 22 16.84 7.00 -1.87
N LYS A 23 16.01 6.28 -1.12
CA LYS A 23 16.45 5.10 -0.37
C LYS A 23 16.98 4.00 -1.29
N ILE A 24 16.28 3.71 -2.38
CA ILE A 24 16.70 2.71 -3.38
C ILE A 24 18.00 3.12 -4.08
N ARG A 25 18.14 4.40 -4.41
CA ARG A 25 19.31 4.94 -5.13
C ARG A 25 20.56 5.01 -4.26
N HIS A 26 20.41 5.42 -3.01
CA HIS A 26 21.55 5.71 -2.12
C HIS A 26 21.91 4.55 -1.18
N THR A 27 21.02 3.58 -0.98
CA THR A 27 21.32 2.47 -0.07
C THR A 27 21.78 1.26 -0.86
N LEU A 28 23.10 1.05 -0.95
CA LEU A 28 23.72 -0.12 -1.57
C LEU A 28 23.91 -1.29 -0.60
N GLU A 29 23.92 -1.02 0.70
CA GLU A 29 24.22 -2.01 1.75
C GLU A 29 23.03 -2.90 2.12
N LEU A 30 21.79 -2.46 1.84
CA LEU A 30 20.58 -3.21 2.14
C LEU A 30 20.24 -4.18 1.01
N THR A 31 19.85 -5.39 1.40
CA THR A 31 19.29 -6.38 0.48
C THR A 31 17.90 -5.97 0.00
N ASP A 32 17.47 -6.53 -1.13
CA ASP A 32 16.17 -6.24 -1.72
C ASP A 32 15.01 -6.60 -0.78
N ASP A 33 15.14 -7.68 0.00
CA ASP A 33 14.13 -8.06 1.01
C ASP A 33 14.00 -7.01 2.13
N GLN A 34 15.13 -6.48 2.63
CA GLN A 34 15.13 -5.46 3.67
C GLN A 34 14.53 -4.13 3.16
N LEU A 35 14.89 -3.72 1.95
CA LEU A 35 14.30 -2.54 1.32
C LEU A 35 12.80 -2.72 1.09
N CYS A 36 12.36 -3.88 0.60
CA CYS A 36 10.95 -4.17 0.38
C CYS A 36 10.16 -4.04 1.69
N LYS A 37 10.63 -4.68 2.78
CA LYS A 37 9.97 -4.62 4.09
C LYS A 37 9.86 -3.19 4.62
N GLU A 38 10.92 -2.40 4.52
CA GLU A 38 10.93 -1.02 5.02
C GLU A 38 9.99 -0.12 4.19
N ILE A 39 9.98 -0.28 2.85
CA ILE A 39 9.07 0.45 1.96
C ILE A 39 7.61 0.09 2.26
N VAL A 40 7.29 -1.21 2.32
CA VAL A 40 5.93 -1.71 2.61
C VAL A 40 5.47 -1.23 3.99
N ARG A 41 6.34 -1.29 5.01
CA ARG A 41 6.03 -0.82 6.36
C ARG A 41 5.67 0.66 6.38
N ARG A 42 6.41 1.50 5.65
CA ARG A 42 6.11 2.94 5.55
C ARG A 42 4.84 3.22 4.76
N PHE A 43 4.56 2.41 3.76
CA PHE A 43 3.42 2.59 2.87
C PHE A 43 2.11 2.08 3.50
N HIS A 44 2.18 1.18 4.47
CA HIS A 44 1.03 0.61 5.18
C HIS A 44 0.14 1.65 5.90
N GLY A 45 0.67 2.85 6.17
CA GLY A 45 -0.07 3.97 6.76
C GLY A 45 -0.69 4.94 5.74
N CYS A 46 -0.55 4.70 4.44
CA CYS A 46 -0.97 5.60 3.38
C CYS A 46 -1.79 4.86 2.30
N PRO A 47 -3.14 4.92 2.35
CA PRO A 47 -4.00 4.12 1.47
C PRO A 47 -3.95 4.53 -0.03
N ASN A 48 -3.44 5.72 -0.36
CA ASN A 48 -3.43 6.27 -1.72
C ASN A 48 -2.05 6.21 -2.41
N ILE A 49 -1.22 5.24 -2.03
CA ILE A 49 0.10 5.05 -2.60
C ILE A 49 0.07 3.93 -3.63
N SER A 50 0.70 4.15 -4.79
CA SER A 50 0.93 3.10 -5.78
C SER A 50 2.36 2.58 -5.65
N TYR A 51 2.48 1.27 -5.46
CA TYR A 51 3.76 0.58 -5.38
C TYR A 51 4.42 0.49 -6.75
N SER A 52 3.64 0.47 -7.84
CA SER A 52 4.12 0.48 -9.23
C SER A 52 5.15 1.58 -9.52
N ALA A 53 4.92 2.80 -9.01
CA ALA A 53 5.83 3.93 -9.22
C ALA A 53 7.20 3.71 -8.55
N VAL A 54 7.23 3.10 -7.36
CA VAL A 54 8.48 2.73 -6.68
C VAL A 54 9.14 1.53 -7.39
N ALA A 55 8.35 0.58 -7.86
CA ALA A 55 8.85 -0.59 -8.58
C ALA A 55 9.56 -0.18 -9.88
N SER A 56 9.03 0.81 -10.62
CA SER A 56 9.72 1.35 -11.81
C SER A 56 11.07 1.98 -11.46
N VAL A 57 11.16 2.67 -10.32
CA VAL A 57 12.43 3.23 -9.84
C VAL A 57 13.41 2.13 -9.45
N ALA A 58 12.96 1.08 -8.75
CA ALA A 58 13.77 -0.08 -8.40
C ALA A 58 14.32 -0.79 -9.65
N ALA A 59 13.48 -0.99 -10.66
CA ALA A 59 13.89 -1.56 -11.94
C ALA A 59 14.97 -0.71 -12.62
N ASN A 60 14.80 0.62 -12.63
CA ASN A 60 15.78 1.54 -13.22
C ASN A 60 17.08 1.65 -12.38
N ALA A 61 17.03 1.32 -11.10
CA ALA A 61 18.20 1.27 -10.21
C ALA A 61 18.94 -0.09 -10.23
N ALA A 62 18.72 -0.91 -11.27
CA ALA A 62 19.28 -2.24 -11.43
C ALA A 62 18.89 -3.25 -10.32
N ARG A 63 17.72 -3.05 -9.67
CA ARG A 63 17.15 -3.96 -8.67
C ARG A 63 15.79 -4.53 -9.13
N PRO A 64 15.77 -5.40 -10.15
CA PRO A 64 14.52 -5.96 -10.68
C PRO A 64 13.79 -6.87 -9.67
N ASN A 65 14.51 -7.59 -8.81
CA ASN A 65 13.89 -8.43 -7.78
C ASN A 65 13.08 -7.60 -6.78
N LEU A 66 13.62 -6.47 -6.31
CA LEU A 66 12.89 -5.52 -5.47
C LEU A 66 11.62 -5.00 -6.17
N ALA A 67 11.69 -4.69 -7.47
CA ALA A 67 10.54 -4.24 -8.24
C ALA A 67 9.42 -5.29 -8.27
N CYS A 68 9.75 -6.56 -8.51
CA CYS A 68 8.79 -7.66 -8.48
C CYS A 68 8.13 -7.81 -7.11
N MET A 69 8.90 -7.79 -6.02
CA MET A 69 8.37 -7.92 -4.66
C MET A 69 7.35 -6.81 -4.33
N LEU A 70 7.64 -5.57 -4.73
CA LEU A 70 6.74 -4.43 -4.50
C LEU A 70 5.42 -4.56 -5.29
N LEU A 71 5.48 -5.04 -6.54
CA LEU A 71 4.28 -5.27 -7.36
C LEU A 71 3.41 -6.41 -6.82
N GLU A 72 4.02 -7.49 -6.34
CA GLU A 72 3.27 -8.58 -5.69
C GLU A 72 2.50 -8.10 -4.46
N HIS A 73 3.10 -7.20 -3.67
CA HIS A 73 2.43 -6.60 -2.53
C HIS A 73 1.20 -5.77 -2.96
N GLU A 74 1.30 -5.00 -4.04
CA GLU A 74 0.18 -4.22 -4.58
C GLU A 74 -1.00 -5.13 -4.99
N ILE A 75 -0.71 -6.23 -5.70
CA ILE A 75 -1.73 -7.20 -6.14
C ILE A 75 -2.40 -7.85 -4.93
N LYS A 76 -1.62 -8.28 -3.92
CA LYS A 76 -2.14 -8.89 -2.68
C LYS A 76 -3.01 -7.88 -1.91
N SER A 77 -2.57 -6.64 -1.78
CA SER A 77 -3.35 -5.57 -1.14
C SER A 77 -4.67 -5.31 -1.87
N GLN A 78 -4.66 -5.24 -3.20
CA GLN A 78 -5.89 -5.08 -3.99
C GLN A 78 -6.84 -6.28 -3.82
N ALA A 79 -6.32 -7.51 -3.87
CA ALA A 79 -7.11 -8.72 -3.65
C ALA A 79 -7.73 -8.74 -2.25
N GLN A 80 -6.95 -8.35 -1.23
CA GLN A 80 -7.42 -8.23 0.16
C GLN A 80 -8.53 -7.19 0.29
N VAL A 81 -8.38 -6.01 -0.32
CA VAL A 81 -9.42 -4.97 -0.30
C VAL A 81 -10.72 -5.48 -0.96
N ARG A 82 -10.63 -6.15 -2.12
CA ARG A 82 -11.80 -6.76 -2.77
C ARG A 82 -12.47 -7.81 -1.88
N MET A 83 -11.68 -8.63 -1.18
CA MET A 83 -12.21 -9.65 -0.27
C MET A 83 -12.93 -9.01 0.93
N LEU A 84 -12.35 -7.96 1.52
CA LEU A 84 -12.98 -7.22 2.63
C LEU A 84 -14.30 -6.57 2.21
N LEU A 85 -14.38 -6.01 1.01
CA LEU A 85 -15.63 -5.49 0.44
C LEU A 85 -16.69 -6.60 0.32
N LYS A 86 -16.32 -7.75 -0.24
CA LYS A 86 -17.24 -8.90 -0.36
C LYS A 86 -17.73 -9.41 0.99
N LEU A 87 -16.86 -9.44 2.02
CA LEU A 87 -17.26 -9.81 3.39
C LEU A 87 -18.21 -8.77 4.00
N ALA A 88 -17.96 -7.48 3.79
CA ALA A 88 -18.84 -6.41 4.24
C ALA A 88 -20.21 -6.48 3.56
N GLU A 89 -20.26 -6.68 2.24
CA GLU A 89 -21.50 -6.86 1.47
C GLU A 89 -22.27 -8.10 1.93
N THR A 90 -21.58 -9.22 2.17
CA THR A 90 -22.21 -10.45 2.67
C THR A 90 -22.85 -10.23 4.04
N ARG A 91 -22.15 -9.53 4.94
CA ARG A 91 -22.68 -9.21 6.28
C ARG A 91 -23.89 -8.25 6.21
N LEU A 92 -23.87 -7.28 5.31
CA LEU A 92 -25.01 -6.38 5.06
C LEU A 92 -26.20 -7.13 4.45
N ALA A 93 -25.95 -8.11 3.57
CA ALA A 93 -26.99 -8.94 2.99
C ALA A 93 -27.65 -9.86 4.04
N THR A 94 -26.89 -10.42 4.98
CA THR A 94 -27.44 -11.24 6.08
C THR A 94 -28.31 -10.43 7.04
N ASP A 95 -27.92 -9.18 7.35
CA ASP A 95 -28.70 -8.29 8.21
C ASP A 95 -30.06 -7.94 7.56
N LYS A 96 -30.05 -7.63 6.26
CA LYS A 96 -31.28 -7.38 5.49
C LYS A 96 -32.16 -8.62 5.29
N ALA A 97 -31.56 -9.81 5.19
CA ALA A 97 -32.32 -11.06 5.06
C ALA A 97 -33.00 -11.47 6.38
N GLY A 98 -32.38 -11.18 7.54
CA GLY A 98 -32.99 -11.39 8.86
C GLY A 98 -34.18 -10.46 9.15
N ALA A 99 -34.23 -9.29 8.51
CA ALA A 99 -35.36 -8.36 8.63
C ALA A 99 -36.55 -8.69 7.70
N ARG A 100 -36.45 -9.72 6.83
CA ARG A 100 -37.50 -10.04 5.84
C ARG A 100 -38.12 -11.44 6.01
N GLY A 101 -37.89 -12.10 7.14
CA GLY A 101 -38.45 -13.41 7.39
C GLY A 101 -38.62 -13.67 8.87
N ASP A 102 -39.70 -13.15 9.43
CA ASP A 102 -40.51 -13.78 10.47
C ASP A 102 -41.90 -13.08 10.47
N PRO A 103 -42.99 -13.80 10.81
CA PRO A 103 -44.16 -14.12 9.97
C PRO A 103 -45.22 -13.03 9.74
#